data_AF-A0A0C3H3J7-F1
#
_entry.id   AF-A0A0C3H3J7-F1
#
_cell.length_a   1.000
_cell.length_b   1.000
_cell.length_c   1.000
_cell.angle_alpha   90.00
_cell.angle_beta   90.00
_cell.angle_gamma   90.00
#
_symmetry.space_group_name_H-M   'P 1'
#
loop_
_entity.id
_entity.type
_entity.pdbx_description
1 polymer ?
#
loop_
_entity_poly.entity_id
_entity_poly.type
_entity_poly.pdbx_seq_one_letter_code
_entity_poly.pdbx_strand_id
1 'polypeptide(L)' 'MQFRYTQLTLVAVMAVFVQAGPAESLLPRGCSPGTYACYTTPGKDEILVCDTSGDWEVAAICGGAGCCDASSGVPHCDC' A
#
# COMPACT_ATOMS: atom_id res chain seq x y z
N MET A 1 -3.56 21.33 -52.79
CA MET A 1 -3.00 22.60 -52.29
C MET A 1 -2.00 22.25 -51.18
N GLN A 2 -0.71 22.25 -51.49
CA GLN A 2 0.36 22.24 -50.48
C GLN A 2 0.87 23.67 -50.34
N PHE A 3 0.98 24.19 -49.11
CA PHE A 3 2.10 25.03 -48.64
C PHE A 3 1.90 25.50 -47.18
N ARG A 4 2.90 25.16 -46.35
CA ARG A 4 3.39 25.87 -45.14
C ARG A 4 2.53 25.87 -43.87
N TYR A 5 2.80 24.90 -42.99
CA TYR A 5 2.83 25.16 -41.54
C TYR A 5 3.99 24.37 -40.90
N THR A 6 5.20 24.74 -41.31
CA THR A 6 6.47 24.25 -40.78
C THR A 6 6.96 25.23 -39.73
N GLN A 7 6.38 25.23 -38.53
CA GLN A 7 6.99 25.81 -37.33
C GLN A 7 6.18 25.46 -36.08
N LEU A 8 6.90 25.07 -35.01
CA LEU A 8 6.46 24.77 -33.63
C LEU A 8 6.26 23.28 -33.28
N THR A 9 7.22 22.44 -33.65
CA THR A 9 7.43 21.09 -33.08
C THR A 9 8.24 21.09 -31.76
N LEU A 10 8.00 22.01 -30.82
CA LEU A 10 8.86 22.17 -29.62
C LEU A 10 8.11 22.50 -28.32
N VAL A 11 7.09 21.72 -27.96
CA VAL A 11 6.77 21.55 -26.53
C VAL A 11 6.76 20.06 -26.26
N ALA A 12 7.96 19.52 -26.06
CA ALA A 12 8.16 18.15 -25.62
C ALA A 12 7.43 17.95 -24.28
N VAL A 13 6.60 16.93 -24.28
CA VAL A 13 5.77 16.46 -23.19
C VAL A 13 6.66 16.14 -21.98
N MET A 14 6.64 17.00 -20.95
CA MET A 14 7.18 16.66 -19.63
C MET A 14 6.05 16.77 -18.60
N ALA A 15 5.01 15.96 -18.80
CA ALA A 15 4.11 15.61 -17.70
C ALA A 15 4.85 14.60 -16.83
N VAL A 16 5.65 15.07 -15.87
CA VAL A 16 6.22 14.20 -14.84
C VAL A 16 5.05 13.82 -13.93
N PHE A 17 4.49 12.64 -14.17
CA PHE A 17 3.53 12.05 -13.25
C PHE A 17 4.27 11.77 -11.94
N VAL A 18 4.11 12.64 -10.95
CA VAL A 18 4.52 12.38 -9.57
C VAL A 18 3.59 11.29 -9.05
N GLN A 19 4.02 10.04 -9.16
CA GLN A 19 3.32 8.92 -8.55
C GLN A 19 3.57 9.04 -7.05
N ALA A 20 2.54 9.43 -6.30
CA ALA A 20 2.53 9.27 -4.85
C ALA A 20 2.68 7.76 -4.58
N GLY A 21 3.89 7.36 -4.18
CA GLY A 21 4.10 6.01 -3.67
C GLY A 21 3.20 5.78 -2.46
N PRO A 22 2.66 4.58 -2.25
CA PRO A 22 1.90 4.28 -1.05
C PRO A 22 2.78 4.58 0.17
N ALA A 23 2.16 5.12 1.22
CA ALA A 23 2.82 5.38 2.48
C ALA A 23 3.66 4.16 2.89
N GLU A 24 4.94 4.39 3.20
CA GLU A 24 5.84 3.33 3.63
C GLU A 24 5.24 2.69 4.89
N SER A 25 4.58 1.54 4.73
CA SER A 25 4.11 0.72 5.84
C SER A 25 5.29 0.45 6.75
N LEU A 26 5.12 0.68 8.05
CA LEU A 26 6.12 0.42 9.09
C LEU A 26 6.44 -1.09 9.26
N LEU A 27 5.87 -1.94 8.41
CA LEU A 27 6.17 -3.36 8.40
C LEU A 27 7.51 -3.61 7.71
N PRO A 28 8.25 -4.63 8.15
CA PRO A 28 9.45 -5.07 7.47
C PRO A 28 9.18 -5.27 5.97
N ARG A 29 10.12 -4.85 5.13
CA ARG A 29 10.08 -5.15 3.70
C ARG A 29 10.19 -6.67 3.53
N GLY A 30 9.11 -7.29 3.06
CA GLY A 30 9.01 -8.73 2.90
C GLY A 30 8.45 -9.45 4.12
N CYS A 31 7.70 -10.51 3.86
CA CYS A 31 7.13 -11.41 4.87
C CYS A 31 7.20 -12.87 4.40
N SER A 32 6.88 -13.81 5.30
CA SER A 32 6.82 -15.23 4.93
C SER A 32 5.38 -15.58 4.50
N PRO A 33 5.16 -16.16 3.31
CA PRO A 33 3.81 -16.46 2.83
C PRO A 33 2.96 -17.20 3.87
N GLY A 34 1.73 -16.71 4.07
CA GLY A 34 0.79 -17.26 5.04
C GLY A 34 0.98 -16.79 6.49
N THR A 35 1.98 -15.95 6.80
CA THR A 35 2.05 -15.31 8.13
C THR A 35 1.02 -14.20 8.26
N TYR A 36 0.53 -14.01 9.48
CA TYR A 36 -0.38 -12.93 9.84
C TYR A 36 0.28 -11.97 10.82
N ALA A 37 -0.09 -10.69 10.75
CA ALA A 37 0.39 -9.68 11.69
C ALA A 37 -0.71 -8.64 11.98
N CYS A 38 -0.71 -8.11 13.21
CA CYS A 38 -1.43 -6.89 13.51
C CYS A 38 -0.67 -5.70 12.93
N TYR A 39 -1.40 -4.81 12.26
CA TYR A 39 -0.90 -3.55 11.76
C TYR A 39 -1.75 -2.40 12.29
N THR A 40 -1.13 -1.52 13.05
CA THR A 40 -1.78 -0.35 13.66
C THR A 40 -1.34 0.91 12.94
N THR A 41 -2.31 1.66 12.44
CA THR A 41 -2.14 3.02 11.93
C THR A 41 -2.94 3.99 12.79
N PRO A 42 -2.66 5.30 12.75
CA PRO A 42 -3.46 6.27 13.48
C PRO A 42 -4.97 6.14 13.18
N GLY A 43 -5.73 5.68 14.16
CA GLY A 43 -7.19 5.51 14.07
C GLY A 43 -7.67 4.22 13.43
N LYS A 44 -6.79 3.29 13.05
CA LYS A 44 -7.19 2.02 12.43
C LYS A 44 -6.25 0.87 12.77
N ASP A 45 -6.82 -0.25 13.19
CA ASP A 45 -6.15 -1.54 13.32
C ASP A 45 -6.61 -2.52 12.24
N GLU A 46 -5.66 -3.26 11.69
CA GLU A 46 -5.85 -4.23 10.62
C GLU A 46 -5.09 -5.53 10.92
N ILE A 47 -5.60 -6.63 10.42
CA ILE A 47 -4.85 -7.88 10.30
C ILE A 47 -4.36 -7.94 8.86
N LEU A 48 -3.05 -8.12 8.70
CA LEU A 48 -2.45 -8.37 7.41
C LEU A 48 -2.11 -9.84 7.27
N VAL A 49 -2.15 -10.32 6.03
CA VAL A 49 -1.67 -11.64 5.62
C VAL A 49 -0.52 -11.44 4.63
N CYS A 50 0.49 -12.27 4.73
CA CYS A 50 1.55 -12.32 3.74
C CYS A 50 1.12 -13.17 2.55
N ASP A 51 1.12 -12.59 1.35
CA ASP A 51 0.81 -13.29 0.12
C ASP A 51 1.96 -14.22 -0.34
N THR A 52 1.79 -14.89 -1.49
CA THR A 52 2.83 -15.78 -2.05
C THR A 52 4.04 -15.05 -2.63
N SER A 53 3.90 -13.75 -2.90
CA SER A 53 4.95 -12.87 -3.43
C SER A 53 5.86 -12.35 -2.31
N GLY A 54 5.43 -12.50 -1.05
CA GLY A 54 6.11 -11.96 0.12
C GLY A 54 5.66 -10.54 0.46
N ASP A 55 4.50 -10.11 -0.05
CA ASP A 55 3.91 -8.80 0.17
C ASP A 55 2.78 -8.88 1.21
N TRP A 56 2.65 -7.81 2.01
CA TRP A 56 1.59 -7.71 3.00
C TRP A 56 0.29 -7.22 2.35
N GLU A 57 -0.77 -8.00 2.50
CA GLU A 57 -2.12 -7.70 2.04
C GLU A 57 -3.06 -7.58 3.23
N VAL A 58 -4.07 -6.71 3.14
CA VAL A 58 -5.07 -6.55 4.21
C VAL A 58 -6.00 -7.77 4.22
N ALA A 59 -6.02 -8.50 5.33
CA ALA A 59 -6.91 -9.65 5.54
C ALA A 59 -8.21 -9.24 6.25
N ALA A 60 -8.12 -8.35 7.25
CA ALA A 60 -9.27 -7.85 7.99
C ALA A 60 -9.04 -6.43 8.54
N ILE A 61 -10.12 -5.69 8.71
CA ILE A 61 -10.13 -4.39 9.39
C ILE A 61 -10.77 -4.61 10.77
N CYS A 62 -10.00 -4.38 11.84
CA CYS A 62 -10.46 -4.59 13.21
C CYS A 62 -11.16 -3.36 13.82
N GLY A 63 -11.08 -2.20 13.17
CA GLY A 63 -11.69 -0.97 13.65
C GLY A 63 -10.64 -0.01 14.20
N GLY A 64 -10.86 0.53 15.40
CA GLY A 64 -10.00 1.55 16.01
C GLY A 64 -8.67 1.03 16.54
N ALA A 65 -7.83 1.93 17.05
CA ALA A 65 -6.55 1.56 17.66
C ALA A 65 -6.76 0.72 18.93
N GLY A 66 -6.02 -0.39 19.05
CA GLY A 66 -6.12 -1.35 20.15
C GLY A 66 -7.13 -2.48 19.91
N CYS A 67 -7.75 -2.55 18.74
CA CYS A 67 -8.69 -3.60 18.39
C CYS A 67 -8.03 -4.86 17.82
N CYS A 68 -6.73 -4.85 17.48
CA CYS A 68 -6.02 -6.06 17.04
C CYS A 68 -5.20 -6.66 18.17
N ASP A 69 -5.48 -7.91 18.54
CA ASP A 69 -4.70 -8.68 19.51
C ASP A 69 -3.95 -9.83 18.84
N ALA A 70 -2.64 -9.92 19.13
CA ALA A 70 -1.76 -11.00 18.72
C ALA A 70 -1.07 -11.69 19.92
N SER A 71 -1.49 -11.41 21.15
CA SER A 71 -0.92 -11.97 22.38
C SER A 71 -1.04 -13.50 22.47
N SER A 72 -2.05 -14.07 21.81
CA SER A 72 -2.30 -15.52 21.70
C SER A 72 -1.40 -16.22 20.67
N GLY A 73 -0.62 -15.47 19.89
CA GLY A 73 0.18 -15.97 18.76
C GLY A 73 -0.59 -16.04 17.44
N VAL A 74 -1.90 -15.79 17.44
CA VAL A 74 -2.71 -15.65 16.22
C VAL A 74 -3.42 -14.29 16.26
N PRO A 75 -3.16 -13.39 15.30
CA PRO A 75 -3.85 -12.12 15.21
C PRO A 75 -5.37 -12.30 15.07
N HIS A 76 -6.13 -11.60 15.90
CA HIS A 76 -7.59 -11.55 15.85
C HIS A 76 -8.09 -10.16 16.26
N CYS A 77 -9.32 -9.83 15.86
CA CYS A 77 -9.94 -8.59 16.28
C CYS A 77 -10.65 -8.79 17.63
N ASP A 78 -10.36 -7.93 18.59
CA ASP A 78 -10.98 -7.89 19.92
C ASP A 78 -11.33 -6.43 20.29
N CYS A 79 -12.57 -6.07 20.02
CA CYS A 79 -13.27 -4.91 20.56
C CYS A 79 -14.79 -5.17 20.57
#